data_AF-A0A496P1F8-F1
#
_entry.id   AF-A0A496P1F8-F1
#
_cell.length_a   1.000
_cell.length_b   1.000
_cell.length_c   1.000
_cell.angle_alpha   90.00
_cell.angle_beta   90.00
_cell.angle_gamma   90.00
#
_symmetry.space_group_name_H-M   'P 1'
#
loop_
_entity.id
_entity.type
_entity.pdbx_description
1 polymer ?
#
loop_
_entity_poly.entity_id
_entity_poly.type
_entity_poly.pdbx_seq_one_letter_code
_entity_poly.pdbx_strand_id
1 'polypeptide(L)'
;DTGMGFERLCMALQGKSSNYDTDVFTPLIEKVEELSGKKYTGKLDDEKDIAIRVIVDHIRAVSFAIADGQLPSNGGAGYVIRRILRRAIRYAFTFLGQKEPFIYKLVATLAQQMGGAFPELDKQYELIKNVIKEEENSFLRTLEQGLLMLDTMMNNATEKVISGSKAFELYDTYGFPIDLTALILTEKGFTLDEKGFEEELQKQKERSRAAAQMKTDDWVVLREDDEEEFIGYDTLEGIVRVTKYRKVESQKDGTLYHLVFNVTPFYPEGGGQVGDKGLLVSANGDVTYIIDTKKENNLIIHLSETLPMNIDEPLKAEVKGRILAEANHSATHLLHQALREVLGTHVEQRGSRVDTQSLRFDFSHFQKMTDEEICEVEKRVNDRIHQKIALQEHRNITMQQAMDAGAMALFGEKYGDRVRMIQFGESKELCGGTHVKNTSDIWYFKIVSEGAVAAGIRRVEAITRDRVRQYFSDLEEQADKLSELLKSKDLVKQVEKLLEENNALKAEIEALKKEKAKGEIQNWKNDFLDKGDKKLLVKRTSLDAGTVKDIVFQLKKEVPQSVVVILSDAGEKPMLTVGVSADIEDKYHAGNIVKDLAKEIQGGGGGNPGFATAGGKNLDGLANAEKKALEL
;
A
#
# COMPACT_ATOMS: atom_id res chain seq x y z
N ASP A 1 -21.48 31.28 30.34
CA ASP A 1 -20.34 30.38 30.11
C ASP A 1 -19.79 29.96 31.47
N THR A 2 -20.10 28.73 31.88
CA THR A 2 -19.64 28.16 33.15
C THR A 2 -19.05 26.78 32.86
N GLY A 3 -17.83 26.53 33.32
CA GLY A 3 -17.18 25.23 33.21
C GLY A 3 -16.82 24.70 34.60
N MET A 4 -17.28 23.49 34.92
CA MET A 4 -16.90 22.78 36.14
C MET A 4 -16.33 21.42 35.73
N GLY A 5 -15.04 21.22 35.92
CA GLY A 5 -14.37 19.97 35.53
C GLY A 5 -14.82 18.82 36.42
N PHE A 6 -15.59 17.88 35.85
CA PHE A 6 -16.13 16.71 36.55
C PHE A 6 -15.03 15.92 37.27
N GLU A 7 -13.93 15.61 36.59
CA GLU A 7 -12.81 14.86 37.14
C GLU A 7 -12.17 15.55 38.36
N ARG A 8 -12.07 16.88 38.33
CA ARG A 8 -11.50 17.67 39.44
C ARG A 8 -12.46 17.75 40.62
N LEU A 9 -13.77 17.79 40.37
CA LEU A 9 -14.78 17.74 41.41
C LEU A 9 -14.75 16.39 42.12
N CYS A 10 -14.68 15.28 41.37
CA CYS A 10 -14.53 13.94 41.94
C CYS A 10 -13.25 13.83 42.79
N MET A 11 -12.13 14.37 42.31
CA MET A 11 -10.88 14.42 43.08
C MET A 11 -11.06 15.12 44.42
N ALA A 12 -11.69 16.30 44.43
CA ALA A 12 -11.95 17.06 45.65
C ALA A 12 -12.92 16.33 46.60
N LEU A 13 -14.02 15.77 46.10
CA LEU A 13 -15.02 15.05 46.90
C LEU A 13 -14.46 13.76 47.51
N GLN A 14 -13.55 13.08 46.81
CA GLN A 14 -12.95 11.83 47.26
C GLN A 14 -11.67 12.03 48.09
N GLY A 15 -11.28 13.29 48.36
CA GLY A 15 -10.08 13.62 49.13
C GLY A 15 -8.79 13.13 48.48
N LYS A 16 -8.74 13.08 47.14
CA LYS A 16 -7.57 12.63 46.37
C LYS A 16 -6.71 13.82 45.96
N SER A 17 -5.41 13.57 45.75
CA SER A 17 -4.45 14.57 45.28
C SER A 17 -4.26 14.56 43.75
N SER A 18 -4.83 13.55 43.07
CA SER A 18 -4.76 13.39 41.61
C SER A 18 -6.11 12.92 41.05
N ASN A 19 -6.48 13.39 39.86
CA ASN A 19 -7.67 12.95 39.15
C ASN A 19 -7.64 11.44 38.87
N TYR A 20 -6.45 10.90 38.61
CA TYR A 20 -6.25 9.48 38.27
C TYR A 20 -6.48 8.54 39.46
N ASP A 21 -6.46 9.05 40.69
CA ASP A 21 -6.63 8.24 41.90
C ASP A 21 -8.10 8.13 42.34
N THR A 22 -9.01 8.60 41.49
CA THR A 22 -10.47 8.59 41.71
C THR A 22 -11.11 7.33 41.10
N ASP A 23 -12.35 7.06 41.51
CA ASP A 23 -13.22 6.03 40.90
C ASP A 23 -13.47 6.22 39.39
N VAL A 24 -13.18 7.40 38.85
CA VAL A 24 -13.26 7.70 37.40
C VAL A 24 -12.15 6.99 36.61
N PHE A 25 -10.99 6.70 37.21
CA PHE A 25 -9.85 6.10 36.49
C PHE A 25 -9.39 4.76 37.09
N THR A 26 -9.63 4.52 38.37
CA THR A 26 -9.14 3.33 39.08
C THR A 26 -9.55 1.99 38.43
N PRO A 27 -10.77 1.77 37.91
CA PRO A 27 -11.10 0.51 37.22
C PRO A 27 -10.22 0.24 35.98
N LEU A 28 -9.93 1.27 35.20
CA LEU A 28 -9.04 1.16 34.04
C LEU A 28 -7.58 0.93 34.47
N ILE A 29 -7.15 1.60 35.54
CA ILE A 29 -5.80 1.43 36.12
C ILE A 29 -5.62 -0.02 36.57
N GLU A 30 -6.57 -0.56 37.34
CA GLU A 30 -6.57 -1.95 37.80
C GLU A 30 -6.49 -2.94 36.62
N LYS A 31 -7.23 -2.67 35.53
CA LYS A 31 -7.15 -3.50 34.33
C LYS A 31 -5.78 -3.43 33.65
N VAL A 32 -5.15 -2.26 33.60
CA VAL A 32 -3.77 -2.12 33.11
C VAL A 32 -2.79 -2.87 34.01
N GLU A 33 -2.95 -2.83 35.33
CA GLU A 33 -2.11 -3.61 36.26
C GLU A 33 -2.23 -5.11 36.00
N GLU A 34 -3.46 -5.62 35.82
CA GLU A 34 -3.75 -7.02 35.53
C GLU A 34 -3.08 -7.46 34.22
N LEU A 35 -3.25 -6.68 33.15
CA LEU A 35 -2.73 -7.02 31.83
C LEU A 35 -1.21 -6.87 31.73
N SER A 36 -0.63 -5.86 32.40
CA SER A 36 0.80 -5.57 32.30
C SER A 36 1.68 -6.22 33.36
N GLY A 37 1.09 -6.67 34.47
CA GLY A 37 1.81 -7.14 35.65
C GLY A 37 2.57 -6.05 36.41
N LYS A 38 2.33 -4.76 36.12
CA LYS A 38 2.95 -3.61 36.79
C LYS A 38 1.97 -2.98 37.78
N LYS A 39 2.44 -2.67 38.99
CA LYS A 39 1.63 -2.04 40.03
C LYS A 39 1.73 -0.52 40.00
N TYR A 40 0.59 0.14 40.06
CA TYR A 40 0.44 1.58 40.14
C TYR A 40 0.61 2.06 41.59
N THR A 41 1.50 3.03 41.79
CA THR A 41 1.85 3.54 43.14
C THR A 41 1.39 4.97 43.43
N GLY A 42 0.82 5.66 42.44
CA GLY A 42 0.36 7.04 42.53
C GLY A 42 1.47 8.10 42.47
N LYS A 43 2.73 7.71 42.24
CA LYS A 43 3.90 8.61 42.26
C LYS A 43 4.11 9.28 40.91
N LEU A 44 4.44 10.57 40.91
CA LEU A 44 4.61 11.37 39.69
C LEU A 44 5.95 11.14 38.99
N ASP A 45 6.93 10.60 39.71
CA ASP A 45 8.31 10.34 39.30
C ASP A 45 8.55 8.88 38.88
N ASP A 46 7.58 7.98 39.07
CA ASP A 46 7.68 6.60 38.56
C ASP A 46 7.18 6.55 37.11
N GLU A 47 8.09 6.21 36.18
CA GLU A 47 7.77 6.07 34.75
C GLU A 47 6.64 5.08 34.47
N LYS A 48 6.48 4.04 35.29
CA LYS A 48 5.36 3.09 35.17
C LYS A 48 4.04 3.76 35.51
N ASP A 49 4.00 4.58 36.55
CA ASP A 49 2.78 5.30 36.95
C ASP A 49 2.40 6.35 35.90
N ILE A 50 3.39 7.04 35.33
CA ILE A 50 3.17 7.95 34.21
C ILE A 50 2.59 7.19 33.01
N ALA A 51 3.16 6.03 32.65
CA ALA A 51 2.68 5.23 31.54
C ALA A 51 1.24 4.74 31.76
N ILE A 52 0.93 4.23 32.95
CA ILE A 52 -0.43 3.78 33.29
C ILE A 52 -1.41 4.95 33.15
N ARG A 53 -1.10 6.13 33.70
CA ARG A 53 -1.94 7.34 33.58
C ARG A 53 -2.17 7.77 32.13
N VAL A 54 -1.12 7.78 31.31
CA VAL A 54 -1.20 8.11 29.89
C VAL A 54 -2.11 7.12 29.16
N ILE A 55 -1.98 5.82 29.42
CA ILE A 55 -2.78 4.79 28.74
C ILE A 55 -4.27 4.95 29.08
N VAL A 56 -4.63 5.09 30.36
CA VAL A 56 -6.04 5.17 30.78
C VAL A 56 -6.73 6.47 30.37
N ASP A 57 -5.98 7.56 30.25
CA ASP A 57 -6.49 8.82 29.72
C ASP A 57 -6.71 8.75 28.21
N HIS A 58 -5.70 8.28 27.49
CA HIS A 58 -5.71 8.28 26.03
C HIS A 58 -6.69 7.26 25.46
N ILE A 59 -6.90 6.12 26.13
CA ILE A 59 -7.93 5.15 25.71
C ILE A 59 -9.34 5.74 25.81
N ARG A 60 -9.63 6.57 26.84
CA ARG A 60 -10.91 7.27 26.95
C ARG A 60 -11.08 8.23 25.78
N ALA A 61 -10.13 9.13 25.56
CA ALA A 61 -10.19 10.12 24.50
C ALA A 61 -10.36 9.49 23.11
N VAL A 62 -9.60 8.43 22.82
CA VAL A 62 -9.65 7.73 21.53
C VAL A 62 -10.97 6.98 21.36
N SER A 63 -11.48 6.33 22.41
CA SER A 63 -12.73 5.57 22.33
C SER A 63 -13.94 6.46 22.06
N PHE A 64 -14.02 7.61 22.76
CA PHE A 64 -15.09 8.59 22.50
C PHE A 64 -15.00 9.17 21.08
N ALA A 65 -13.80 9.53 20.63
CA ALA A 65 -13.65 10.08 19.29
C ALA A 65 -14.05 9.06 18.18
N ILE A 66 -13.74 7.77 18.38
CA ILE A 66 -14.18 6.71 17.45
C ILE A 66 -15.70 6.48 17.54
N ALA A 67 -16.27 6.51 18.75
CA ALA A 67 -17.72 6.39 18.94
C ALA A 67 -18.50 7.50 18.21
N ASP A 68 -17.93 8.71 18.18
CA ASP A 68 -18.45 9.87 17.45
C ASP A 68 -18.18 9.83 15.94
N GLY A 69 -17.59 8.73 15.43
CA GLY A 69 -17.35 8.50 13.99
C GLY A 69 -16.00 8.99 13.48
N GLN A 70 -15.15 9.56 14.33
CA GLN A 70 -13.83 10.04 13.91
C GLN A 70 -12.77 8.93 14.06
N LEU A 71 -12.31 8.40 12.93
CA LEU A 71 -11.31 7.33 12.89
C LEU A 71 -9.86 7.87 12.85
N PRO A 72 -8.87 7.12 13.38
CA PRO A 72 -7.44 7.40 13.19
C PRO A 72 -7.08 7.50 11.70
N SER A 73 -6.37 8.57 11.31
CA SER A 73 -5.99 8.83 9.91
C SER A 73 -4.67 9.63 9.82
N ASN A 74 -4.18 9.89 8.60
CA ASN A 74 -2.94 10.65 8.38
C ASN A 74 -3.17 12.19 8.32
N GLY A 75 -4.41 12.66 8.43
CA GLY A 75 -4.72 14.09 8.31
C GLY A 75 -5.92 14.56 9.12
N GLY A 76 -6.02 15.87 9.37
CA GLY A 76 -7.13 16.48 10.10
C GLY A 76 -7.31 15.93 11.52
N ALA A 77 -8.55 15.77 11.96
CA ALA A 77 -8.87 15.26 13.30
C ALA A 77 -8.40 13.81 13.52
N GLY A 78 -8.44 12.97 12.48
CA GLY A 78 -7.96 11.59 12.56
C GLY A 78 -6.46 11.46 12.85
N TYR A 79 -5.65 12.43 12.41
CA TYR A 79 -4.23 12.49 12.76
C TYR A 79 -4.02 12.68 14.27
N VAL A 80 -4.82 13.56 14.89
CA VAL A 80 -4.74 13.83 16.33
C VAL A 80 -5.10 12.58 17.13
N ILE A 81 -6.16 11.86 16.73
CA ILE A 81 -6.57 10.61 17.39
C ILE A 81 -5.50 9.54 17.25
N ARG A 82 -4.96 9.35 16.03
CA ARG A 82 -3.85 8.44 15.76
C ARG A 82 -2.65 8.76 16.65
N ARG A 83 -2.30 10.04 16.79
CA ARG A 83 -1.19 10.48 17.65
C ARG A 83 -1.42 10.14 19.11
N ILE A 84 -2.61 10.41 19.65
CA ILE A 84 -2.97 10.09 21.04
C ILE A 84 -2.85 8.57 21.26
N LEU A 85 -3.41 7.75 20.37
CA LEU A 85 -3.33 6.30 20.50
C LEU A 85 -1.87 5.79 20.41
N ARG A 86 -1.10 6.23 19.42
CA ARG A 86 0.33 5.84 19.27
C ARG A 86 1.18 6.24 20.47
N ARG A 87 0.86 7.37 21.12
CA ARG A 87 1.52 7.77 22.37
C ARG A 87 1.24 6.76 23.49
N ALA A 88 -0.02 6.35 23.68
CA ALA A 88 -0.36 5.32 24.66
C ALA A 88 0.37 4.00 24.40
N ILE A 89 0.41 3.56 23.13
CA ILE A 89 1.10 2.33 22.70
C ILE A 89 2.59 2.40 23.03
N ARG A 90 3.24 3.53 22.70
CA ARG A 90 4.68 3.73 22.99
C ARG A 90 4.95 3.65 24.49
N TYR A 91 4.15 4.30 25.32
CA TYR A 91 4.37 4.28 26.77
C TYR A 91 4.20 2.87 27.34
N ALA A 92 3.22 2.11 26.82
CA ALA A 92 3.06 0.73 27.21
C ALA A 92 4.23 -0.17 26.77
N PHE A 93 4.74 0.02 25.56
CA PHE A 93 5.90 -0.69 25.05
C PHE A 93 7.17 -0.40 25.86
N THR A 94 7.49 0.89 26.05
CA THR A 94 8.74 1.32 26.68
C THR A 94 8.76 1.08 28.19
N PHE A 95 7.70 1.45 28.91
CA PHE A 95 7.73 1.49 30.38
C PHE A 95 7.01 0.31 31.04
N LEU A 96 6.05 -0.31 30.35
CA LEU A 96 5.32 -1.48 30.87
C LEU A 96 5.78 -2.81 30.24
N GLY A 97 6.67 -2.75 29.22
CA GLY A 97 7.21 -3.92 28.54
C GLY A 97 6.19 -4.67 27.69
N GLN A 98 5.11 -4.02 27.28
CA GLN A 98 4.03 -4.64 26.51
C GLN A 98 4.37 -4.63 25.01
N LYS A 99 4.76 -5.80 24.50
CA LYS A 99 5.12 -5.99 23.08
C LYS A 99 3.97 -6.48 22.20
N GLU A 100 2.84 -6.83 22.81
CA GLU A 100 1.64 -7.28 22.12
C GLU A 100 0.48 -6.30 22.36
N PRO A 101 -0.49 -6.19 21.42
CA PRO A 101 -1.66 -5.35 21.60
C PRO A 101 -2.45 -5.73 22.86
N PHE A 102 -2.74 -4.74 23.69
CA PHE A 102 -3.57 -4.95 24.89
C PHE A 102 -4.41 -3.74 25.27
N ILE A 103 -4.13 -2.53 24.75
CA ILE A 103 -4.92 -1.33 25.05
C ILE A 103 -6.36 -1.52 24.54
N TYR A 104 -6.57 -2.22 23.42
CA TYR A 104 -7.92 -2.55 22.95
C TYR A 104 -8.75 -3.36 23.96
N LYS A 105 -8.10 -4.10 24.88
CA LYS A 105 -8.78 -4.88 25.92
C LYS A 105 -9.38 -4.00 27.03
N LEU A 106 -8.91 -2.75 27.14
CA LEU A 106 -9.43 -1.76 28.10
C LEU A 106 -10.79 -1.19 27.67
N VAL A 107 -11.16 -1.30 26.39
CA VAL A 107 -12.44 -0.81 25.86
C VAL A 107 -13.63 -1.45 26.57
N ALA A 108 -13.53 -2.73 26.93
CA ALA A 108 -14.58 -3.43 27.68
C ALA A 108 -14.81 -2.82 29.07
N THR A 109 -13.72 -2.51 29.79
CA THR A 109 -13.78 -1.86 31.10
C THR A 109 -14.33 -0.44 30.99
N LEU A 110 -13.94 0.29 29.95
CA LEU A 110 -14.45 1.64 29.69
C LEU A 110 -15.96 1.63 29.40
N ALA A 111 -16.42 0.73 28.53
CA ALA A 111 -17.84 0.57 28.20
C ALA A 111 -18.66 0.20 29.45
N GLN A 112 -18.15 -0.71 30.29
CA GLN A 112 -18.81 -1.05 31.56
C GLN A 112 -18.93 0.15 32.52
N GLN A 113 -17.92 1.01 32.55
CA GLN A 113 -17.87 2.17 33.46
C GLN A 113 -18.73 3.34 32.97
N MET A 114 -18.74 3.59 31.66
CA MET A 114 -19.30 4.83 31.08
C MET A 114 -20.49 4.60 30.13
N GLY A 115 -20.72 3.38 29.63
CA GLY A 115 -21.74 3.06 28.63
C GLY A 115 -23.18 3.39 29.06
N GLY A 116 -23.47 3.32 30.36
CA GLY A 116 -24.78 3.74 30.89
C GLY A 116 -25.09 5.23 30.68
N ALA A 117 -24.07 6.10 30.73
CA ALA A 117 -24.22 7.54 30.46
C ALA A 117 -23.96 7.91 28.99
N PHE A 118 -23.17 7.08 28.29
CA PHE A 118 -22.74 7.27 26.90
C PHE A 118 -23.05 6.01 26.07
N PRO A 119 -24.32 5.77 25.68
CA PRO A 119 -24.75 4.54 25.00
C PRO A 119 -24.06 4.30 23.65
N GLU A 120 -23.49 5.33 23.04
CA GLU A 120 -22.68 5.25 21.83
C GLU A 120 -21.44 4.36 22.00
N LEU A 121 -20.85 4.30 23.21
CA LEU A 121 -19.73 3.40 23.50
C LEU A 121 -20.13 1.92 23.39
N ASP A 122 -21.32 1.57 23.85
CA ASP A 122 -21.86 0.21 23.75
C ASP A 122 -22.25 -0.12 22.30
N LYS A 123 -22.90 0.83 21.61
CA LYS A 123 -23.30 0.66 20.21
C LYS A 123 -22.11 0.49 19.27
N GLN A 124 -21.01 1.20 19.53
CA GLN A 124 -19.80 1.19 18.70
C GLN A 124 -18.69 0.30 19.29
N TYR A 125 -18.98 -0.51 20.30
CA TYR A 125 -17.98 -1.28 21.05
C TYR A 125 -17.03 -2.08 20.15
N GLU A 126 -17.58 -2.86 19.22
CA GLU A 126 -16.76 -3.68 18.31
C GLU A 126 -15.95 -2.82 17.33
N LEU A 127 -16.49 -1.69 16.87
CA LEU A 127 -15.74 -0.75 16.01
C LEU A 127 -14.55 -0.16 16.78
N ILE A 128 -14.78 0.38 17.98
CA ILE A 128 -13.75 0.99 18.82
C ILE A 128 -12.64 -0.04 19.11
N LYS A 129 -13.04 -1.22 19.58
CA LYS A 129 -12.14 -2.32 19.92
C LYS A 129 -11.28 -2.74 18.72
N ASN A 130 -11.88 -2.93 17.55
CA ASN A 130 -11.15 -3.40 16.37
C ASN A 130 -10.24 -2.30 15.79
N VAL A 131 -10.69 -1.04 15.73
CA VAL A 131 -9.88 0.10 15.28
C VAL A 131 -8.64 0.26 16.14
N ILE A 132 -8.79 0.21 17.47
CA ILE A 132 -7.68 0.34 18.41
C ILE A 132 -6.73 -0.85 18.26
N LYS A 133 -7.25 -2.07 18.20
CA LYS A 133 -6.45 -3.29 18.04
C LYS A 133 -5.62 -3.27 16.76
N GLU A 134 -6.20 -2.84 15.64
CA GLU A 134 -5.50 -2.81 14.36
C GLU A 134 -4.45 -1.70 14.29
N GLU A 135 -4.71 -0.51 14.86
CA GLU A 135 -3.69 0.53 14.96
C GLU A 135 -2.57 0.11 15.93
N GLU A 136 -2.88 -0.61 17.03
CA GLU A 136 -1.88 -1.24 17.91
C GLU A 136 -1.00 -2.23 17.15
N ASN A 137 -1.62 -3.19 16.44
CA ASN A 137 -0.93 -4.19 15.62
C ASN A 137 0.00 -3.54 14.59
N SER A 138 -0.54 -2.58 13.84
CA SER A 138 0.20 -1.89 12.79
C SER A 138 1.38 -1.11 13.35
N PHE A 139 1.18 -0.41 14.47
CA PHE A 139 2.20 0.46 15.03
C PHE A 139 3.27 -0.31 15.80
N LEU A 140 2.92 -1.36 16.55
CA LEU A 140 3.91 -2.18 17.26
C LEU A 140 4.94 -2.81 16.31
N ARG A 141 4.52 -3.19 15.10
CA ARG A 141 5.42 -3.72 14.05
C ARG A 141 6.49 -2.72 13.62
N THR A 142 6.14 -1.43 13.54
CA THR A 142 7.08 -0.38 13.09
C THR A 142 7.79 0.31 14.25
N LEU A 143 7.22 0.26 15.46
CA LEU A 143 7.73 0.95 16.65
C LEU A 143 9.12 0.42 17.05
N GLU A 144 9.31 -0.90 17.13
CA GLU A 144 10.59 -1.47 17.56
C GLU A 144 11.73 -1.09 16.60
N GLN A 145 11.49 -1.17 15.29
CA GLN A 145 12.46 -0.75 14.27
C GLN A 145 12.72 0.76 14.32
N GLY A 146 11.67 1.58 14.45
CA GLY A 146 11.80 3.03 14.54
C GLY A 146 12.60 3.48 15.77
N LEU A 147 12.39 2.83 16.92
CA LEU A 147 13.16 3.10 18.14
C LEU A 147 14.66 2.75 17.97
N LEU A 148 14.97 1.60 17.36
CA LEU A 148 16.35 1.20 17.07
C LEU A 148 17.06 2.19 16.12
N MET A 149 16.36 2.65 15.08
CA MET A 149 16.90 3.63 14.15
C MET A 149 17.10 4.99 14.83
N LEU A 150 16.15 5.44 15.64
CA LEU A 150 16.27 6.68 16.41
C LEU A 150 17.47 6.62 17.38
N ASP A 151 17.65 5.50 18.09
CA ASP A 151 18.80 5.28 18.98
C ASP A 151 20.12 5.31 18.20
N THR A 152 20.14 4.70 17.01
CA THR A 152 21.31 4.75 16.11
C THR A 152 21.59 6.19 15.65
N MET A 153 20.57 6.98 15.34
CA MET A 153 20.71 8.39 14.97
C MET A 153 21.28 9.21 16.13
N MET A 154 20.77 9.02 17.34
CA MET A 154 21.25 9.72 18.54
C MET A 154 22.69 9.34 18.90
N ASN A 155 23.05 8.06 18.80
CA ASN A 155 24.41 7.59 19.08
C ASN A 155 25.45 8.10 18.08
N ASN A 156 25.03 8.33 16.84
CA ASN A 156 25.90 8.84 15.77
C ASN A 156 25.83 10.37 15.60
N ALA A 157 25.00 11.06 16.40
CA ALA A 157 24.85 12.50 16.31
C ALA A 157 26.02 13.20 16.98
N THR A 158 26.68 14.11 16.26
CA THR A 158 27.75 14.96 16.78
C THR A 158 27.23 16.14 17.60
N GLU A 159 25.96 16.51 17.38
CA GLU A 159 25.26 17.58 18.08
C GLU A 159 23.93 17.04 18.65
N LYS A 160 23.36 17.74 19.63
CA LYS A 160 22.06 17.38 20.23
C LYS A 160 20.86 17.73 19.34
N VAL A 161 21.07 17.86 18.03
CA VAL A 161 20.04 18.17 17.03
C VAL A 161 20.03 17.06 15.98
N ILE A 162 18.88 16.40 15.80
CA ILE A 162 18.69 15.38 14.76
C ILE A 162 18.17 16.03 13.49
N SER A 163 18.76 15.67 12.34
CA SER A 163 18.43 16.31 11.05
C SER A 163 16.99 16.03 10.63
N GLY A 164 16.33 17.06 10.10
CA GLY A 164 14.97 16.95 9.59
C GLY A 164 14.84 15.97 8.43
N SER A 165 15.88 15.83 7.60
CA SER A 165 15.91 14.86 6.48
C SER A 165 15.90 13.39 6.93
N LYS A 166 16.63 13.05 7.99
CA LYS A 166 16.61 11.69 8.55
C LYS A 166 15.31 11.40 9.30
N ALA A 167 14.75 12.41 9.97
CA ALA A 167 13.42 12.29 10.56
C ALA A 167 12.33 12.16 9.48
N PHE A 168 12.50 12.81 8.33
CA PHE A 168 11.64 12.64 7.16
C PHE A 168 11.74 11.23 6.59
N GLU A 169 12.94 10.65 6.51
CA GLU A 169 13.10 9.23 6.11
C GLU A 169 12.38 8.27 7.07
N LEU A 170 12.49 8.49 8.39
CA LEU A 170 11.74 7.71 9.38
C LEU A 170 10.22 7.82 9.20
N TYR A 171 9.75 9.01 8.84
CA TYR A 171 8.34 9.29 8.59
C TYR A 171 7.85 8.68 7.27
N ASP A 172 8.54 8.94 6.16
CA ASP A 172 8.11 8.59 4.79
C ASP A 172 8.37 7.12 4.48
N THR A 173 9.55 6.59 4.85
CA THR A 173 9.94 5.21 4.53
C THR A 173 9.43 4.20 5.55
N TYR A 174 9.50 4.55 6.85
CA TYR A 174 9.24 3.61 7.95
C TYR A 174 7.93 3.89 8.70
N GLY A 175 7.21 4.95 8.34
CA GLY A 175 5.91 5.29 8.92
C GLY A 175 5.97 5.73 10.40
N PHE A 176 7.16 6.09 10.90
CA PHE A 176 7.38 6.49 12.29
C PHE A 176 6.96 7.96 12.49
N PRO A 177 6.00 8.26 13.40
CA PRO A 177 5.45 9.60 13.52
C PRO A 177 6.49 10.66 13.91
N ILE A 178 6.48 11.80 13.23
CA ILE A 178 7.35 12.94 13.54
C ILE A 178 7.12 13.46 14.95
N ASP A 179 5.87 13.48 15.41
CA ASP A 179 5.53 13.92 16.77
C ASP A 179 6.13 12.99 17.84
N LEU A 180 6.22 11.69 17.54
CA LEU A 180 6.83 10.73 18.45
C LEU A 180 8.35 10.83 18.42
N THR A 181 8.94 11.03 17.24
CA THR A 181 10.36 11.39 17.08
C THR A 181 10.71 12.59 17.96
N ALA A 182 9.99 13.71 17.81
CA ALA A 182 10.22 14.93 18.58
C ALA A 182 10.07 14.70 20.09
N LEU A 183 9.04 13.96 20.51
CA LEU A 183 8.81 13.62 21.92
C LEU A 183 9.97 12.82 22.52
N ILE A 184 10.38 11.74 21.86
CA ILE A 184 11.46 10.86 22.36
C ILE A 184 12.79 11.61 22.40
N LEU A 185 13.08 12.42 21.37
CA LEU A 185 14.29 13.25 21.36
C LEU A 185 14.28 14.21 22.55
N THR A 186 13.16 14.89 22.81
CA THR A 186 13.03 15.81 23.93
C THR A 186 13.25 15.12 25.27
N GLU A 187 12.64 13.95 25.49
CA GLU A 187 12.82 13.14 26.71
C GLU A 187 14.28 12.72 26.92
N LYS A 188 15.05 12.50 25.84
CA LYS A 188 16.48 12.15 25.88
C LYS A 188 17.41 13.36 25.79
N GLY A 189 16.88 14.59 25.81
CA GLY A 189 17.66 15.83 25.77
C GLY A 189 18.26 16.19 24.41
N PHE A 190 17.64 15.70 23.33
CA PHE A 190 17.89 16.08 21.93
C PHE A 190 16.74 16.95 21.40
N THR A 191 16.97 17.67 20.30
CA THR A 191 15.95 18.40 19.56
C THR A 191 15.87 17.93 18.11
N LEU A 192 14.72 18.14 17.49
CA LEU A 192 14.48 17.86 16.07
C LEU A 192 14.65 19.13 15.25
N ASP A 193 15.35 19.05 14.11
CA ASP A 193 15.33 20.10 13.10
C ASP A 193 13.99 20.05 12.31
N GLU A 194 12.97 20.69 12.86
CA GLU A 194 11.63 20.77 12.26
C GLU A 194 11.62 21.49 10.90
N LYS A 195 12.52 22.47 10.71
CA LYS A 195 12.60 23.23 9.45
C LYS A 195 13.09 22.33 8.31
N GLY A 196 14.16 21.58 8.55
CA GLY A 196 14.67 20.62 7.56
C GLY A 196 13.66 19.53 7.21
N PHE A 197 12.78 19.14 8.15
CA PHE A 197 11.71 18.18 7.88
C PHE A 197 10.63 18.78 6.96
N GLU A 198 10.18 20.01 7.25
CA GLU A 198 9.16 20.69 6.43
C GLU A 198 9.67 20.97 5.01
N GLU A 199 10.97 21.29 4.85
CA GLU A 199 11.59 21.45 3.54
C GLU A 199 11.51 20.18 2.67
N GLU A 200 11.77 19.00 3.25
CA GLU A 200 11.65 17.72 2.52
C GLU A 200 10.19 17.40 2.19
N LEU A 201 9.26 17.67 3.12
CA LEU A 201 7.82 17.53 2.88
C LEU A 201 7.34 18.44 1.74
N GLN A 202 7.86 19.66 1.68
CA GLN A 202 7.54 20.62 0.64
C GLN A 202 8.12 20.20 -0.72
N LYS A 203 9.36 19.69 -0.77
CA LYS A 203 9.95 19.12 -1.99
C LYS A 203 9.11 17.95 -2.53
N GLN A 204 8.57 17.10 -1.67
CA GLN A 204 7.68 16.01 -2.07
C GLN A 204 6.38 16.56 -2.70
N LYS A 205 5.75 17.56 -2.08
CA LYS A 205 4.53 18.24 -2.60
C LYS A 205 4.80 18.96 -3.94
N GLU A 206 5.94 19.60 -4.09
CA GLU A 206 6.31 20.34 -5.29
C GLU A 206 6.58 19.43 -6.49
N ARG A 207 7.22 18.26 -6.27
CA ARG A 207 7.36 17.22 -7.31
C ARG A 207 6.00 16.78 -7.86
N SER A 208 4.96 16.74 -7.02
CA SER A 208 3.59 16.45 -7.46
C SER A 208 2.92 17.61 -8.22
N ARG A 209 3.31 18.86 -7.98
CA ARG A 209 2.73 20.06 -8.61
C ARG A 209 3.41 20.48 -9.93
N ALA A 210 4.71 20.23 -10.08
CA ALA A 210 5.48 20.60 -11.27
C ALA A 210 4.99 19.93 -12.57
N ALA A 211 4.20 18.86 -12.49
CA ALA A 211 3.60 18.18 -13.63
C ALA A 211 2.38 18.90 -14.26
N ALA A 212 1.98 20.09 -13.76
CA ALA A 212 0.68 20.72 -14.08
C ALA A 212 0.73 22.16 -14.66
N GLN A 213 1.90 22.71 -15.03
CA GLN A 213 1.95 24.06 -15.63
C GLN A 213 1.45 24.04 -17.09
N MET A 214 0.24 24.58 -17.31
CA MET A 214 -0.34 24.86 -18.62
C MET A 214 -0.23 26.37 -18.93
N LYS A 215 0.11 26.73 -20.16
CA LYS A 215 0.08 28.11 -20.66
C LYS A 215 -1.23 28.31 -21.42
N THR A 216 -2.09 29.20 -20.96
CA THR A 216 -3.42 29.46 -21.54
C THR A 216 -3.45 30.84 -22.20
N ASP A 217 -3.91 30.91 -23.45
CA ASP A 217 -4.20 32.17 -24.14
C ASP A 217 -5.54 32.76 -23.65
N ASP A 218 -5.79 34.04 -23.97
CA ASP A 218 -7.06 34.71 -23.70
C ASP A 218 -8.23 34.13 -24.51
N TRP A 219 -9.46 34.31 -24.02
CA TRP A 219 -10.67 33.88 -24.72
C TRP A 219 -10.95 34.71 -25.98
N VAL A 220 -11.18 34.02 -27.10
CA VAL A 220 -11.79 34.59 -28.30
C VAL A 220 -13.30 34.39 -28.20
N VAL A 221 -14.03 35.50 -28.04
CA VAL A 221 -15.49 35.50 -27.94
C VAL A 221 -16.09 35.58 -29.34
N LEU A 222 -16.89 34.58 -29.71
CA LEU A 222 -17.64 34.54 -30.97
C LEU A 222 -19.07 35.08 -30.79
N ARG A 223 -19.65 34.85 -29.60
CA ARG A 223 -21.02 35.22 -29.25
C ARG A 223 -21.09 35.58 -27.77
N GLU A 224 -21.87 36.61 -27.44
CA GLU A 224 -22.26 36.88 -26.07
C GLU A 224 -23.40 35.92 -25.70
N ASP A 225 -23.15 35.10 -24.69
CA ASP A 225 -24.11 34.18 -24.10
C ASP A 225 -23.77 34.02 -22.63
N ASP A 226 -24.72 34.33 -21.76
CA ASP A 226 -24.53 34.38 -20.31
C ASP A 226 -25.01 33.09 -19.62
N GLU A 227 -25.74 32.21 -20.33
CA GLU A 227 -26.31 30.98 -19.75
C GLU A 227 -25.90 29.74 -20.55
N GLU A 228 -25.05 28.90 -19.95
CA GLU A 228 -24.72 27.59 -20.49
C GLU A 228 -25.67 26.52 -19.94
N GLU A 229 -26.45 25.91 -20.82
CA GLU A 229 -27.41 24.88 -20.42
C GLU A 229 -26.83 23.46 -20.61
N PHE A 230 -26.80 22.68 -19.52
CA PHE A 230 -26.44 21.27 -19.58
C PHE A 230 -27.69 20.39 -19.78
N ILE A 231 -27.80 19.77 -20.95
CA ILE A 231 -28.93 18.88 -21.33
C ILE A 231 -28.56 17.39 -21.27
N GLY A 232 -27.33 17.07 -20.88
CA GLY A 232 -26.75 15.73 -20.95
C GLY A 232 -27.36 14.70 -20.00
N TYR A 233 -28.25 15.08 -19.08
CA TYR A 233 -29.00 14.12 -18.27
C TYR A 233 -30.09 13.40 -19.07
N ASP A 234 -30.59 14.03 -20.13
CA ASP A 234 -31.77 13.60 -20.87
C ASP A 234 -31.45 13.19 -22.31
N THR A 235 -30.40 13.75 -22.92
CA THR A 235 -29.97 13.43 -24.28
C THR A 235 -28.46 13.32 -24.42
N LEU A 236 -28.00 12.48 -25.34
CA LEU A 236 -26.59 12.35 -25.74
C LEU A 236 -26.26 13.14 -27.00
N GLU A 237 -27.27 13.73 -27.64
CA GLU A 237 -27.14 14.53 -28.86
C GLU A 237 -27.81 15.89 -28.72
N GLY A 238 -27.26 16.89 -29.41
CA GLY A 238 -27.85 18.23 -29.48
C GLY A 238 -27.24 19.08 -30.59
N ILE A 239 -27.95 20.11 -31.02
CA ILE A 239 -27.38 21.14 -31.91
C ILE A 239 -26.79 22.24 -31.03
N VAL A 240 -25.48 22.47 -31.16
CA VAL A 240 -24.71 23.39 -30.32
C VAL A 240 -24.10 24.50 -31.18
N ARG A 241 -23.79 25.63 -30.55
CA ARG A 241 -23.06 26.75 -31.14
C ARG A 241 -21.89 27.10 -30.23
N VAL A 242 -20.70 27.28 -30.82
CA VAL A 242 -19.54 27.74 -30.07
C VAL A 242 -19.72 29.21 -29.71
N THR A 243 -19.63 29.54 -28.42
CA THR A 243 -19.76 30.91 -27.90
C THR A 243 -18.40 31.57 -27.73
N LYS A 244 -17.40 30.81 -27.27
CA LYS A 244 -16.01 31.25 -27.16
C LYS A 244 -15.05 30.08 -27.21
N TYR A 245 -13.80 30.36 -27.57
CA TYR A 245 -12.71 29.40 -27.52
C TYR A 245 -11.39 30.03 -27.07
N ARG A 246 -10.46 29.22 -26.59
CA ARG A 246 -9.07 29.63 -26.36
C ARG A 246 -8.09 28.52 -26.69
N LYS A 247 -6.85 28.90 -26.99
CA LYS A 247 -5.74 27.97 -27.18
C LYS A 247 -5.02 27.73 -25.86
N VAL A 248 -4.63 26.49 -25.60
CA VAL A 248 -3.90 26.07 -24.40
C VAL A 248 -2.70 25.22 -24.82
N GLU A 249 -1.52 25.57 -24.34
CA GLU A 249 -0.28 24.85 -24.58
C GLU A 249 0.14 24.11 -23.29
N SER A 250 0.22 22.79 -23.38
CA SER A 250 0.69 21.88 -22.33
C SER A 250 1.99 21.22 -22.79
N GLN A 251 2.99 21.10 -21.91
CA GLN A 251 4.20 20.32 -22.22
C GLN A 251 3.89 18.84 -22.49
N LYS A 252 2.80 18.33 -21.89
CA LYS A 252 2.42 16.92 -21.97
C LYS A 252 1.52 16.61 -23.17
N ASP A 253 0.54 17.48 -23.41
CA ASP A 253 -0.57 17.20 -24.34
C ASP A 253 -0.49 18.03 -25.63
N GLY A 254 0.56 18.85 -25.78
CA GLY A 254 0.75 19.71 -26.94
C GLY A 254 -0.21 20.90 -26.94
N THR A 255 -0.67 21.29 -28.13
CA THR A 255 -1.65 22.37 -28.32
C THR A 255 -3.06 21.79 -28.27
N LEU A 256 -3.89 22.33 -27.36
CA LEU A 256 -5.31 22.04 -27.26
C LEU A 256 -6.14 23.31 -27.44
N TYR A 257 -7.38 23.13 -27.84
CA TYR A 257 -8.41 24.16 -27.90
C TYR A 257 -9.48 23.85 -26.86
N HIS A 258 -9.77 24.87 -26.05
CA HIS A 258 -10.88 24.88 -25.12
C HIS A 258 -12.07 25.54 -25.82
N LEU A 259 -13.17 24.82 -25.96
CA LEU A 259 -14.40 25.27 -26.63
C LEU A 259 -15.54 25.37 -25.61
N VAL A 260 -16.38 26.38 -25.77
CA VAL A 260 -17.54 26.62 -24.91
C VAL A 260 -18.79 26.71 -25.78
N PHE A 261 -19.87 26.08 -25.36
CA PHE A 261 -21.13 26.00 -26.12
C PHE A 261 -22.27 26.68 -25.37
N ASN A 262 -23.27 27.17 -26.11
CA ASN A 262 -24.51 27.72 -25.54
C ASN A 262 -25.34 26.65 -24.79
N VAL A 263 -25.35 25.43 -25.32
CA VAL A 263 -25.99 24.25 -24.73
C VAL A 263 -25.08 23.05 -24.97
N THR A 264 -25.03 22.10 -24.05
CA THR A 264 -24.17 20.92 -24.22
C THR A 264 -24.77 19.62 -23.66
N PRO A 265 -24.71 18.51 -24.42
CA PRO A 265 -24.98 17.19 -23.89
C PRO A 265 -23.78 16.60 -23.14
N PHE A 266 -22.58 17.18 -23.26
CA PHE A 266 -21.35 16.66 -22.65
C PHE A 266 -21.30 16.96 -21.15
N TYR A 267 -21.25 15.91 -20.34
CA TYR A 267 -21.08 16.00 -18.90
C TYR A 267 -19.65 16.43 -18.58
N PRO A 268 -19.45 17.54 -17.85
CA PRO A 268 -18.13 17.94 -17.40
C PRO A 268 -17.66 17.04 -16.24
N GLU A 269 -16.35 16.81 -16.16
CA GLU A 269 -15.73 16.12 -15.04
C GLU A 269 -16.22 16.70 -13.68
N GLY A 270 -16.72 15.82 -12.81
CA GLY A 270 -17.30 16.23 -11.53
C GLY A 270 -17.89 15.05 -10.74
N GLY A 271 -17.86 15.15 -9.40
CA GLY A 271 -18.38 14.11 -8.50
C GLY A 271 -17.65 12.76 -8.63
N GLY A 272 -16.37 12.78 -9.04
CA GLY A 272 -15.57 11.60 -9.33
C GLY A 272 -15.75 11.03 -10.74
N GLN A 273 -16.78 11.42 -11.49
CA GLN A 273 -16.94 10.99 -12.89
C GLN A 273 -16.09 11.85 -13.83
N VAL A 274 -15.36 11.20 -14.74
CA VAL A 274 -14.58 11.88 -15.79
C VAL A 274 -15.48 12.55 -16.82
N GLY A 275 -14.94 13.58 -17.47
CA GLY A 275 -15.60 14.29 -18.54
C GLY A 275 -15.98 13.41 -19.73
N ASP A 276 -17.10 13.74 -20.36
CA ASP A 276 -17.50 13.07 -21.58
C ASP A 276 -16.57 13.35 -22.74
N LYS A 277 -16.60 12.39 -23.68
CA LYS A 277 -15.93 12.44 -24.97
C LYS A 277 -16.95 12.25 -26.08
N GLY A 278 -16.58 12.66 -27.28
CA GLY A 278 -17.45 12.49 -28.42
C GLY A 278 -17.01 13.33 -29.60
N LEU A 279 -17.98 13.84 -30.35
CA LEU A 279 -17.72 14.49 -31.61
C LEU A 279 -18.69 15.62 -31.89
N LEU A 280 -18.21 16.60 -32.66
CA LEU A 280 -18.97 17.65 -33.30
C LEU A 280 -19.00 17.36 -34.80
N VAL A 281 -20.18 17.39 -35.40
CA VAL A 281 -20.38 17.21 -36.85
C VAL A 281 -20.92 18.49 -37.46
N SER A 282 -20.20 19.03 -38.43
CA SER A 282 -20.62 20.17 -39.24
C SER A 282 -21.63 19.75 -40.32
N ALA A 283 -22.38 20.71 -40.87
CA ALA A 283 -23.38 20.44 -41.93
C ALA A 283 -22.77 19.83 -43.22
N ASN A 284 -21.49 20.12 -43.50
CA ASN A 284 -20.74 19.56 -44.61
C ASN A 284 -20.12 18.18 -44.33
N GLY A 285 -20.32 17.63 -43.12
CA GLY A 285 -19.79 16.33 -42.69
C GLY A 285 -18.43 16.37 -42.01
N ASP A 286 -17.81 17.53 -41.83
CA ASP A 286 -16.54 17.65 -41.10
C ASP A 286 -16.73 17.28 -39.63
N VAL A 287 -15.76 16.53 -39.08
CA VAL A 287 -15.80 16.02 -37.71
C VAL A 287 -14.67 16.63 -36.88
N THR A 288 -15.03 17.17 -35.71
CA THR A 288 -14.08 17.58 -34.67
C THR A 288 -14.29 16.73 -33.42
N TYR A 289 -13.22 16.19 -32.86
CA TYR A 289 -13.30 15.29 -31.71
C TYR A 289 -13.21 16.07 -30.40
N ILE A 290 -14.14 15.79 -29.49
CA ILE A 290 -14.05 16.23 -28.10
C ILE A 290 -13.39 15.11 -27.30
N ILE A 291 -12.18 15.37 -26.81
CA ILE A 291 -11.35 14.37 -26.13
C ILE A 291 -11.54 14.34 -24.61
N ASP A 292 -12.11 15.41 -24.06
CA ASP A 292 -12.42 15.58 -22.63
C ASP A 292 -13.39 16.77 -22.43
N THR A 293 -14.10 16.79 -21.31
CA THR A 293 -15.02 17.88 -20.93
C THR A 293 -14.82 18.24 -19.46
N LYS A 294 -14.55 19.49 -19.15
CA LYS A 294 -14.20 19.98 -17.80
C LYS A 294 -15.08 21.15 -17.39
N LYS A 295 -15.06 21.48 -16.08
CA LYS A 295 -15.70 22.68 -15.54
C LYS A 295 -14.67 23.62 -14.94
N GLU A 296 -14.68 24.90 -15.35
CA GLU A 296 -13.81 25.95 -14.83
C GLU A 296 -14.64 27.22 -14.56
N ASN A 297 -14.66 27.73 -13.33
CA ASN A 297 -15.44 28.93 -12.97
C ASN A 297 -16.92 28.87 -13.42
N ASN A 298 -17.56 27.72 -13.23
CA ASN A 298 -18.91 27.38 -13.71
C ASN A 298 -19.11 27.21 -15.23
N LEU A 299 -18.08 27.43 -16.02
CA LEU A 299 -18.05 27.23 -17.46
C LEU A 299 -17.80 25.76 -17.81
N ILE A 300 -18.57 25.19 -18.75
CA ILE A 300 -18.32 23.86 -19.30
C ILE A 300 -17.40 24.00 -20.51
N ILE A 301 -16.19 23.46 -20.37
CA ILE A 301 -15.13 23.53 -21.36
C ILE A 301 -14.95 22.18 -22.03
N HIS A 302 -14.98 22.17 -23.35
CA HIS A 302 -14.78 20.98 -24.19
C HIS A 302 -13.39 21.06 -24.81
N LEU A 303 -12.58 20.01 -24.61
CA LEU A 303 -11.20 19.97 -25.07
C LEU A 303 -11.14 19.29 -26.43
N SER A 304 -10.45 19.90 -27.38
CA SER A 304 -10.20 19.38 -28.72
C SER A 304 -8.77 19.66 -29.16
N GLU A 305 -8.17 18.78 -29.97
CA GLU A 305 -6.86 19.03 -30.58
C GLU A 305 -6.94 20.01 -31.76
N THR A 306 -8.13 20.18 -32.35
CA THR A 306 -8.38 21.04 -33.51
C THR A 306 -9.60 21.93 -33.31
N LEU A 307 -9.62 23.09 -33.97
CA LEU A 307 -10.84 23.90 -34.06
C LEU A 307 -11.76 23.35 -35.17
N PRO A 308 -13.09 23.41 -34.99
CA PRO A 308 -14.03 23.18 -36.08
C PRO A 308 -13.77 24.15 -37.24
N MET A 309 -13.79 23.66 -38.48
CA MET A 309 -13.47 24.49 -39.65
C MET A 309 -14.48 25.64 -39.85
N ASN A 310 -15.76 25.40 -39.55
CA ASN A 310 -16.83 26.40 -39.57
C ASN A 310 -17.34 26.66 -38.14
N ILE A 311 -16.46 27.18 -37.28
CA ILE A 311 -16.76 27.40 -35.84
C ILE A 311 -17.97 28.32 -35.58
N ASP A 312 -18.30 29.18 -36.54
CA ASP A 312 -19.45 30.09 -36.48
C ASP A 312 -20.77 29.44 -36.90
N GLU A 313 -20.79 28.19 -37.35
CA GLU A 313 -22.03 27.49 -37.73
C GLU A 313 -22.57 26.61 -36.59
N PRO A 314 -23.86 26.21 -36.64
CA PRO A 314 -24.38 25.18 -35.74
C PRO A 314 -23.70 23.83 -36.00
N LEU A 315 -23.30 23.15 -34.92
CA LEU A 315 -22.65 21.85 -34.96
C LEU A 315 -23.55 20.81 -34.27
N LYS A 316 -23.63 19.60 -34.83
CA LYS A 316 -24.28 18.47 -34.14
C LYS A 316 -23.27 17.88 -33.14
N ALA A 317 -23.55 18.03 -31.85
CA ALA A 317 -22.83 17.37 -30.77
C ALA A 317 -23.35 15.95 -30.55
N GLU A 318 -22.46 14.97 -30.41
CA GLU A 318 -22.79 13.60 -30.05
C GLU A 318 -21.80 13.06 -29.01
N VAL A 319 -22.31 12.67 -27.85
CA VAL A 319 -21.54 12.04 -26.76
C VAL A 319 -21.33 10.56 -27.07
N LYS A 320 -20.11 10.05 -26.86
CA LYS A 320 -19.75 8.65 -27.09
C LYS A 320 -19.35 7.97 -25.80
N GLY A 321 -19.81 6.72 -25.61
CA GLY A 321 -19.39 5.88 -24.50
C GLY A 321 -19.98 6.22 -23.13
N ARG A 322 -20.93 7.18 -23.04
CA ARG A 322 -21.58 7.59 -21.79
C ARG A 322 -22.06 6.43 -20.94
N ILE A 323 -22.71 5.45 -21.57
CA ILE A 323 -23.28 4.28 -20.88
C ILE A 323 -22.25 3.49 -20.07
N LEU A 324 -20.98 3.49 -20.48
CA LEU A 324 -19.89 2.83 -19.76
C LEU A 324 -19.56 3.56 -18.47
N ALA A 325 -19.48 4.89 -18.52
CA ALA A 325 -19.28 5.73 -17.34
C ALA A 325 -20.50 5.68 -16.41
N GLU A 326 -21.72 5.74 -16.95
CA GLU A 326 -22.97 5.61 -16.19
C GLU A 326 -23.08 4.28 -15.45
N ALA A 327 -22.68 3.18 -16.09
CA ALA A 327 -22.67 1.86 -15.49
C ALA A 327 -21.67 1.78 -14.34
N ASN A 328 -20.45 2.27 -14.55
CA ASN A 328 -19.45 2.35 -13.50
C ASN A 328 -19.91 3.28 -12.36
N HIS A 329 -20.54 4.41 -12.66
CA HIS A 329 -21.04 5.35 -11.64
C HIS A 329 -22.14 4.70 -10.80
N SER A 330 -23.12 4.10 -11.46
CA SER A 330 -24.23 3.45 -10.77
C SER A 330 -23.75 2.25 -9.96
N ALA A 331 -22.76 1.51 -10.45
CA ALA A 331 -22.11 0.45 -9.69
C ALA A 331 -21.39 0.97 -8.44
N THR A 332 -20.81 2.18 -8.45
CA THR A 332 -20.22 2.83 -7.26
C THR A 332 -21.25 3.00 -6.15
N HIS A 333 -22.48 3.43 -6.46
CA HIS A 333 -23.56 3.55 -5.49
C HIS A 333 -23.97 2.20 -4.88
N LEU A 334 -24.06 1.16 -5.71
CA LEU A 334 -24.38 -0.20 -5.25
C LEU A 334 -23.23 -0.78 -4.40
N LEU A 335 -21.99 -0.51 -4.78
CA LEU A 335 -20.77 -0.90 -4.06
C LEU A 335 -20.73 -0.24 -2.68
N HIS A 336 -20.99 1.07 -2.61
CA HIS A 336 -20.98 1.80 -1.34
C HIS A 336 -22.02 1.24 -0.37
N GLN A 337 -23.23 0.96 -0.85
CA GLN A 337 -24.25 0.28 -0.05
C GLN A 337 -23.80 -1.12 0.40
N ALA A 338 -23.25 -1.94 -0.51
CA ALA A 338 -22.77 -3.28 -0.20
C ALA A 338 -21.66 -3.27 0.86
N LEU A 339 -20.68 -2.36 0.74
CA LEU A 339 -19.61 -2.22 1.72
C LEU A 339 -20.15 -1.87 3.11
N ARG A 340 -21.15 -0.97 3.19
CA ARG A 340 -21.76 -0.61 4.48
C ARG A 340 -22.54 -1.76 5.11
N GLU A 341 -23.20 -2.59 4.31
CA GLU A 341 -23.93 -3.76 4.81
C GLU A 341 -22.99 -4.88 5.29
N VAL A 342 -21.85 -5.09 4.61
CA VAL A 342 -20.90 -6.16 4.94
C VAL A 342 -19.94 -5.74 6.05
N LEU A 343 -19.35 -4.54 5.94
CA LEU A 343 -18.30 -4.08 6.84
C LEU A 343 -18.85 -3.24 8.00
N GLY A 344 -19.97 -2.55 7.82
CA GLY A 344 -20.59 -1.68 8.81
C GLY A 344 -20.75 -0.22 8.38
N THR A 345 -21.52 0.54 9.16
CA THR A 345 -21.93 1.92 8.82
C THR A 345 -20.83 2.97 8.95
N HIS A 346 -19.64 2.62 9.44
CA HIS A 346 -18.47 3.49 9.50
C HIS A 346 -17.77 3.64 8.15
N VAL A 347 -18.16 2.84 7.15
CA VAL A 347 -17.70 2.98 5.77
C VAL A 347 -18.27 4.27 5.18
N GLU A 348 -17.40 5.22 4.90
CA GLU A 348 -17.70 6.48 4.23
C GLU A 348 -16.77 6.65 3.03
N GLN A 349 -17.27 7.23 1.94
CA GLN A 349 -16.46 7.59 0.79
C GLN A 349 -15.37 8.61 1.19
N ARG A 350 -14.12 8.32 0.84
CA ARG A 350 -12.95 9.21 0.96
C ARG A 350 -12.40 9.67 -0.38
N GLY A 351 -12.85 9.05 -1.47
CA GLY A 351 -12.49 9.41 -2.82
C GLY A 351 -13.21 8.53 -3.83
N SER A 352 -13.47 9.06 -5.02
CA SER A 352 -14.08 8.30 -6.11
C SER A 352 -13.48 8.74 -7.44
N ARG A 353 -13.29 7.78 -8.34
CA ARG A 353 -13.02 8.05 -9.75
C ARG A 353 -13.80 7.06 -10.60
N VAL A 354 -14.55 7.55 -11.56
CA VAL A 354 -15.39 6.77 -12.46
C VAL A 354 -15.05 7.20 -13.87
N ASP A 355 -14.55 6.27 -14.68
CA ASP A 355 -14.34 6.48 -16.10
C ASP A 355 -15.03 5.41 -16.94
N THR A 356 -14.85 5.45 -18.26
CA THR A 356 -15.50 4.48 -19.17
C THR A 356 -14.90 3.09 -19.07
N GLN A 357 -13.78 2.90 -18.37
CA GLN A 357 -13.03 1.65 -18.33
C GLN A 357 -13.07 1.00 -16.95
N SER A 358 -13.12 1.78 -15.88
CA SER A 358 -13.22 1.27 -14.51
C SER A 358 -13.83 2.29 -13.55
N LEU A 359 -14.08 1.82 -12.33
CA LEU A 359 -14.30 2.66 -11.16
C LEU A 359 -13.28 2.37 -10.08
N ARG A 360 -13.03 3.40 -9.27
CA ARG A 360 -12.17 3.39 -8.10
C ARG A 360 -12.94 4.03 -6.96
N PHE A 361 -13.07 3.30 -5.86
CA PHE A 361 -13.78 3.75 -4.68
C PHE A 361 -12.89 3.66 -3.45
N ASP A 362 -12.58 4.80 -2.87
CA ASP A 362 -11.78 4.92 -1.65
C ASP A 362 -12.72 5.10 -0.46
N PHE A 363 -12.56 4.33 0.60
CA PHE A 363 -13.48 4.33 1.73
C PHE A 363 -12.76 4.19 3.08
N SER A 364 -13.39 4.70 4.15
CA SER A 364 -12.89 4.53 5.51
C SER A 364 -13.08 3.09 5.97
N HIS A 365 -11.97 2.40 6.20
CA HIS A 365 -11.98 1.08 6.81
C HIS A 365 -10.57 0.77 7.35
N PHE A 366 -10.52 0.17 8.54
CA PHE A 366 -9.29 0.10 9.34
C PHE A 366 -8.44 -1.15 9.05
N GLN A 367 -9.00 -2.20 8.44
CA GLN A 367 -8.31 -3.48 8.22
C GLN A 367 -8.38 -3.97 6.78
N LYS A 368 -7.54 -4.95 6.43
CA LYS A 368 -7.67 -5.63 5.14
C LYS A 368 -9.01 -6.38 5.07
N MET A 369 -9.73 -6.26 3.96
CA MET A 369 -10.91 -7.05 3.65
C MET A 369 -10.43 -8.48 3.41
N THR A 370 -11.13 -9.42 4.02
CA THR A 370 -10.98 -10.84 3.77
C THR A 370 -11.49 -11.18 2.38
N ASP A 371 -11.02 -12.30 1.82
CA ASP A 371 -11.45 -12.76 0.50
C ASP A 371 -12.97 -13.08 0.52
N GLU A 372 -13.48 -13.53 1.67
CA GLU A 372 -14.91 -13.74 1.91
C GLU A 372 -15.72 -12.43 1.89
N GLU A 373 -15.23 -11.37 2.55
CA GLU A 373 -15.88 -10.06 2.51
C GLU A 373 -15.89 -9.46 1.11
N ILE A 374 -14.79 -9.59 0.35
CA ILE A 374 -14.70 -9.14 -1.04
C ILE A 374 -15.74 -9.89 -1.89
N CYS A 375 -15.82 -11.22 -1.74
CA CYS A 375 -16.78 -12.04 -2.46
C CYS A 375 -18.23 -11.67 -2.12
N GLU A 376 -18.55 -11.47 -0.84
CA GLU A 376 -19.90 -11.10 -0.39
C GLU A 376 -20.30 -9.69 -0.88
N VAL A 377 -19.38 -8.72 -0.88
CA VAL A 377 -19.63 -7.39 -1.45
C VAL A 377 -19.91 -7.49 -2.95
N GLU A 378 -19.07 -8.20 -3.71
CA GLU A 378 -19.26 -8.39 -5.16
C GLU A 378 -20.59 -9.07 -5.45
N LYS A 379 -20.95 -10.12 -4.68
CA LYS A 379 -22.21 -10.83 -4.80
C LYS A 379 -23.41 -9.90 -4.58
N ARG A 380 -23.41 -9.10 -3.51
CA ARG A 380 -24.51 -8.16 -3.21
C ARG A 380 -24.72 -7.11 -4.30
N VAL A 381 -23.63 -6.59 -4.88
CA VAL A 381 -23.74 -5.67 -6.02
C VAL A 381 -24.40 -6.38 -7.21
N ASN A 382 -23.95 -7.59 -7.55
CA ASN A 382 -24.50 -8.36 -8.66
C ASN A 382 -25.96 -8.82 -8.41
N ASP A 383 -26.35 -9.12 -7.17
CA ASP A 383 -27.74 -9.43 -6.82
C ASP A 383 -28.65 -8.22 -7.09
N ARG A 384 -28.21 -6.99 -6.78
CA ARG A 384 -28.95 -5.75 -7.11
C ARG A 384 -28.99 -5.47 -8.61
N ILE A 385 -27.95 -5.83 -9.34
CA ILE A 385 -27.96 -5.79 -10.82
C ILE A 385 -29.01 -6.77 -11.36
N HIS A 386 -29.05 -7.99 -10.82
CA HIS A 386 -30.00 -9.04 -11.22
C HIS A 386 -31.46 -8.67 -10.91
N GLN A 387 -31.70 -7.87 -9.87
CA GLN A 387 -33.03 -7.34 -9.52
C GLN A 387 -33.59 -6.33 -10.54
N LYS A 388 -32.75 -5.80 -11.44
CA LYS A 388 -33.16 -4.83 -12.48
C LYS A 388 -33.85 -3.60 -11.90
N ILE A 389 -33.24 -2.99 -10.91
CA ILE A 389 -33.78 -1.87 -10.16
C ILE A 389 -33.77 -0.63 -11.06
N ALA A 390 -34.95 -0.01 -11.24
CA ALA A 390 -35.07 1.22 -12.02
C ALA A 390 -34.52 2.43 -11.24
N LEU A 391 -33.91 3.37 -11.97
CA LEU A 391 -33.47 4.65 -11.43
C LEU A 391 -34.68 5.49 -10.98
N GLN A 392 -34.66 5.92 -9.73
CA GLN A 392 -35.53 6.98 -9.21
C GLN A 392 -34.71 8.25 -9.05
N GLU A 393 -35.01 9.26 -9.87
CA GLU A 393 -34.27 10.51 -9.93
C GLU A 393 -35.12 11.66 -9.39
N HIS A 394 -34.58 12.37 -8.40
CA HIS A 394 -35.24 13.53 -7.79
C HIS A 394 -34.39 14.77 -8.03
N ARG A 395 -34.73 15.54 -9.06
CA ARG A 395 -34.04 16.78 -9.40
C ARG A 395 -34.60 17.95 -8.58
N ASN A 396 -33.69 18.85 -8.19
CA ASN A 396 -34.04 20.16 -7.65
C ASN A 396 -34.85 20.10 -6.33
N ILE A 397 -34.63 19.09 -5.49
CA ILE A 397 -35.26 18.98 -4.16
C ILE A 397 -34.45 19.75 -3.11
N THR A 398 -35.07 20.11 -1.99
CA THR A 398 -34.35 20.75 -0.88
C THR A 398 -33.47 19.75 -0.14
N MET A 399 -32.41 20.22 0.53
CA MET A 399 -31.56 19.38 1.37
C MET A 399 -32.36 18.61 2.43
N GLN A 400 -33.31 19.28 3.09
CA GLN A 400 -34.16 18.64 4.12
C GLN A 400 -34.97 17.47 3.54
N GLN A 401 -35.61 17.66 2.38
CA GLN A 401 -36.39 16.60 1.73
C GLN A 401 -35.52 15.38 1.38
N ALA A 402 -34.27 15.60 0.96
CA ALA A 402 -33.35 14.52 0.67
C ALA A 402 -32.95 13.75 1.94
N MET A 403 -32.62 14.47 3.02
CA MET A 403 -32.27 13.85 4.30
C MET A 403 -33.45 13.06 4.91
N ASP A 404 -34.67 13.59 4.84
CA ASP A 404 -35.89 12.93 5.29
C ASP A 404 -36.19 11.64 4.50
N ALA A 405 -35.80 11.59 3.23
CA ALA A 405 -35.90 10.40 2.39
C ALA A 405 -34.82 9.34 2.69
N GLY A 406 -33.87 9.65 3.57
CA GLY A 406 -32.73 8.81 3.94
C GLY A 406 -31.55 8.93 2.98
N ALA A 407 -31.43 10.03 2.23
CA ALA A 407 -30.30 10.26 1.35
C ALA A 407 -29.01 10.46 2.16
N MET A 408 -27.93 9.91 1.64
CA MET A 408 -26.60 10.17 2.17
C MET A 408 -25.94 11.34 1.44
N ALA A 409 -25.41 12.28 2.21
CA ALA A 409 -24.49 13.28 1.71
C ALA A 409 -23.07 12.68 1.68
N LEU A 410 -22.35 12.90 0.58
CA LEU A 410 -20.97 12.43 0.43
C LEU A 410 -20.00 13.33 1.20
N PHE A 411 -19.00 12.72 1.83
CA PHE A 411 -18.03 13.42 2.64
C PHE A 411 -17.19 14.39 1.80
N GLY A 412 -17.06 15.65 2.26
CA GLY A 412 -16.20 16.66 1.65
C GLY A 412 -16.85 17.48 0.52
N GLU A 413 -18.06 17.12 0.08
CA GLU A 413 -18.81 17.86 -0.93
C GLU A 413 -19.56 19.05 -0.34
N LYS A 414 -19.63 20.15 -1.08
CA LYS A 414 -20.43 21.33 -0.74
C LYS A 414 -21.72 21.32 -1.55
N TYR A 415 -22.85 21.26 -0.86
CA TYR A 415 -24.17 21.26 -1.47
C TYR A 415 -24.79 22.66 -1.44
N GLY A 416 -25.50 23.03 -2.50
CA GLY A 416 -26.34 24.22 -2.53
C GLY A 416 -27.71 23.97 -1.87
N ASP A 417 -28.57 25.00 -1.85
CA ASP A 417 -29.92 24.91 -1.24
C ASP A 417 -30.82 23.87 -1.93
N ARG A 418 -30.56 23.61 -3.22
CA ARG A 418 -31.26 22.61 -4.02
C ARG A 418 -30.26 21.56 -4.49
N VAL A 419 -30.64 20.30 -4.34
CA VAL A 419 -29.79 19.13 -4.59
C VAL A 419 -30.48 18.16 -5.54
N ARG A 420 -29.68 17.24 -6.08
CA ARG A 420 -30.14 16.11 -6.88
C ARG A 420 -29.87 14.83 -6.10
N MET A 421 -30.92 14.03 -5.91
CA MET A 421 -30.83 12.73 -5.26
C MET A 421 -31.04 11.62 -6.28
N ILE A 422 -30.18 10.61 -6.20
CA ILE A 422 -30.20 9.42 -7.03
C ILE A 422 -30.51 8.23 -6.15
N GLN A 423 -31.46 7.41 -6.62
CA GLN A 423 -31.94 6.25 -5.88
C GLN A 423 -32.00 5.00 -6.76
N PHE A 424 -31.40 3.93 -6.24
CA PHE A 424 -31.56 2.55 -6.69
C PHE A 424 -31.95 1.67 -5.51
N GLY A 425 -33.26 1.47 -5.31
CA GLY A 425 -33.77 0.72 -4.16
C GLY A 425 -33.44 1.45 -2.85
N GLU A 426 -32.64 0.81 -2.00
CA GLU A 426 -32.18 1.38 -0.72
C GLU A 426 -30.89 2.22 -0.85
N SER A 427 -30.19 2.16 -1.97
CA SER A 427 -29.08 3.09 -2.25
C SER A 427 -29.66 4.45 -2.60
N LYS A 428 -29.43 5.45 -1.74
CA LYS A 428 -29.94 6.83 -1.87
C LYS A 428 -28.84 7.82 -1.57
N GLU A 429 -28.38 8.56 -2.57
CA GLU A 429 -27.25 9.47 -2.41
C GLU A 429 -27.45 10.79 -3.15
N LEU A 430 -26.88 11.87 -2.61
CA LEU A 430 -26.80 13.14 -3.30
C LEU A 430 -25.71 13.08 -4.37
N CYS A 431 -26.10 13.05 -5.64
CA CYS A 431 -25.17 12.89 -6.76
C CYS A 431 -25.58 13.73 -7.98
N GLY A 432 -24.60 14.47 -8.52
CA GLY A 432 -24.73 15.24 -9.76
C GLY A 432 -24.32 14.49 -11.02
N GLY A 433 -23.85 13.24 -10.91
CA GLY A 433 -23.35 12.47 -12.05
C GLY A 433 -24.42 11.86 -12.93
N THR A 434 -23.99 11.20 -14.00
CA THR A 434 -24.88 10.50 -14.93
C THR A 434 -25.03 9.04 -14.49
N HIS A 435 -26.23 8.47 -14.64
CA HIS A 435 -26.55 7.12 -14.18
C HIS A 435 -27.34 6.33 -15.21
N VAL A 436 -27.21 5.00 -15.14
CA VAL A 436 -28.01 4.10 -15.96
C VAL A 436 -29.48 4.21 -15.57
N LYS A 437 -30.38 3.94 -16.52
CA LYS A 437 -31.82 3.96 -16.23
C LYS A 437 -32.27 2.71 -15.45
N ASN A 438 -31.52 1.61 -15.56
CA ASN A 438 -31.78 0.38 -14.82
C ASN A 438 -30.47 -0.30 -14.40
N THR A 439 -30.40 -0.90 -13.20
CA THR A 439 -29.19 -1.60 -12.75
C THR A 439 -28.80 -2.76 -13.66
N SER A 440 -29.72 -3.34 -14.43
CA SER A 440 -29.41 -4.36 -15.44
C SER A 440 -28.46 -3.86 -16.54
N ASP A 441 -28.43 -2.55 -16.79
CA ASP A 441 -27.50 -1.94 -17.74
C ASP A 441 -26.06 -1.95 -17.21
N ILE A 442 -25.81 -2.27 -15.94
CA ILE A 442 -24.44 -2.52 -15.46
C ILE A 442 -23.92 -3.87 -16.00
N TRP A 443 -24.85 -4.79 -16.33
CA TRP A 443 -24.65 -6.17 -16.77
C TRP A 443 -23.97 -7.07 -15.73
N TYR A 444 -22.75 -6.74 -15.32
CA TYR A 444 -22.00 -7.46 -14.29
C TYR A 444 -21.01 -6.51 -13.62
N PHE A 445 -20.73 -6.72 -12.33
CA PHE A 445 -19.74 -5.98 -11.55
C PHE A 445 -18.65 -6.93 -11.05
N LYS A 446 -17.38 -6.57 -11.27
CA LYS A 446 -16.23 -7.37 -10.84
C LYS A 446 -15.23 -6.49 -10.09
N ILE A 447 -14.88 -6.87 -8.87
CA ILE A 447 -13.74 -6.29 -8.13
C ILE A 447 -12.46 -6.87 -8.72
N VAL A 448 -11.57 -5.99 -9.18
CA VAL A 448 -10.27 -6.33 -9.77
C VAL A 448 -9.18 -6.30 -8.72
N SER A 449 -9.23 -5.32 -7.82
CA SER A 449 -8.25 -5.17 -6.76
C SER A 449 -8.82 -4.50 -5.53
N GLU A 450 -8.18 -4.80 -4.41
CA GLU A 450 -8.49 -4.25 -3.10
C GLU A 450 -7.15 -3.98 -2.38
N GLY A 451 -6.96 -2.77 -1.85
CA GLY A 451 -5.69 -2.37 -1.23
C GLY A 451 -5.78 -1.17 -0.29
N ALA A 452 -4.74 -0.95 0.52
CA ALA A 452 -4.63 0.24 1.38
C ALA A 452 -4.03 1.42 0.59
N VAL A 453 -4.64 2.60 0.71
CA VAL A 453 -4.13 3.85 0.10
C VAL A 453 -3.43 4.72 1.13
N ALA A 454 -4.01 4.78 2.32
CA ALA A 454 -3.48 5.45 3.50
C ALA A 454 -3.97 4.70 4.73
N ALA A 455 -3.35 4.94 5.88
CA ALA A 455 -3.78 4.26 7.08
C ALA A 455 -5.20 4.70 7.49
N GLY A 456 -6.13 3.73 7.55
CA GLY A 456 -7.57 3.93 7.75
C GLY A 456 -8.39 4.10 6.45
N ILE A 457 -7.76 4.06 5.27
CA ILE A 457 -8.41 4.24 3.97
C ILE A 457 -8.06 3.08 3.04
N ARG A 458 -9.10 2.43 2.52
CA ARG A 458 -9.02 1.30 1.60
C ARG A 458 -9.55 1.70 0.22
N ARG A 459 -9.12 0.99 -0.81
CA ARG A 459 -9.52 1.22 -2.20
C ARG A 459 -9.97 -0.08 -2.82
N VAL A 460 -11.15 -0.03 -3.41
CA VAL A 460 -11.63 -1.04 -4.36
C VAL A 460 -11.51 -0.46 -5.77
N GLU A 461 -10.89 -1.22 -6.67
CA GLU A 461 -10.98 -0.99 -8.10
C GLU A 461 -11.84 -2.07 -8.73
N ALA A 462 -12.79 -1.66 -9.56
CA ALA A 462 -13.76 -2.56 -10.16
C ALA A 462 -14.08 -2.16 -11.60
N ILE A 463 -14.64 -3.11 -12.33
CA ILE A 463 -15.02 -2.97 -13.74
C ILE A 463 -16.46 -3.44 -13.93
N THR A 464 -17.10 -2.92 -14.98
CA THR A 464 -18.47 -3.29 -15.36
C THR A 464 -18.60 -3.53 -16.88
N ARG A 465 -19.77 -4.00 -17.32
CA ARG A 465 -20.15 -4.14 -18.75
C ARG A 465 -19.05 -4.78 -19.61
N ASP A 466 -18.69 -4.13 -20.71
CA ASP A 466 -17.80 -4.63 -21.76
C ASP A 466 -16.40 -4.94 -21.22
N ARG A 467 -15.95 -4.22 -20.18
CA ARG A 467 -14.66 -4.48 -19.55
C ARG A 467 -14.64 -5.76 -18.75
N VAL A 468 -15.75 -6.10 -18.08
CA VAL A 468 -15.90 -7.43 -17.46
C VAL A 468 -15.89 -8.53 -18.52
N ARG A 469 -16.57 -8.30 -19.65
CA ARG A 469 -16.60 -9.28 -20.74
C ARG A 469 -15.19 -9.57 -21.25
N GLN A 470 -14.42 -8.52 -21.52
CA GLN A 470 -13.02 -8.66 -21.94
C GLN A 470 -12.20 -9.39 -20.88
N TYR A 471 -12.35 -9.03 -19.60
CA TYR A 471 -11.64 -9.67 -18.50
C TYR A 471 -11.89 -11.18 -18.44
N PHE A 472 -13.13 -11.64 -18.59
CA PHE A 472 -13.43 -13.07 -18.61
C PHE A 472 -12.92 -13.78 -19.88
N SER A 473 -13.00 -13.13 -21.04
CA SER A 473 -12.41 -13.68 -22.28
C SER A 473 -10.89 -13.83 -22.17
N ASP A 474 -10.20 -12.85 -21.58
CA ASP A 474 -8.75 -12.91 -21.37
C ASP A 474 -8.38 -14.06 -20.40
N LEU A 475 -9.18 -14.28 -19.36
CA LEU A 475 -8.98 -15.41 -18.43
C LEU A 475 -9.23 -16.76 -19.09
N GLU A 476 -10.26 -16.87 -19.93
CA GLU A 476 -10.56 -18.08 -20.71
C GLU A 476 -9.41 -18.41 -21.67
N GLU A 477 -8.90 -17.42 -22.42
CA GLU A 477 -7.76 -17.60 -23.32
C GLU A 477 -6.50 -18.05 -22.57
N GLN A 478 -6.24 -17.50 -21.38
CA GLN A 478 -5.12 -17.93 -20.53
C GLN A 478 -5.30 -19.37 -20.05
N ALA A 479 -6.50 -19.75 -19.62
CA ALA A 479 -6.81 -21.10 -19.18
C ALA A 479 -6.67 -22.12 -20.32
N ASP A 480 -7.11 -21.77 -21.53
CA ASP A 480 -6.97 -22.59 -22.72
C ASP A 480 -5.51 -22.81 -23.11
N LYS A 481 -4.70 -21.74 -23.13
CA LYS A 481 -3.24 -21.84 -23.35
C LYS A 481 -2.56 -22.75 -22.33
N LEU A 482 -2.93 -22.64 -21.05
CA LEU A 482 -2.40 -23.51 -20.00
C LEU A 482 -2.85 -24.96 -20.20
N SER A 483 -4.11 -25.17 -20.58
CA SER A 483 -4.65 -26.50 -20.88
C SER A 483 -3.92 -27.16 -22.05
N GLU A 484 -3.57 -26.41 -23.09
CA GLU A 484 -2.77 -26.90 -24.21
C GLU A 484 -1.33 -27.25 -23.79
N LEU A 485 -0.67 -26.38 -23.03
CA LEU A 485 0.70 -26.60 -22.54
C LEU A 485 0.80 -27.81 -21.62
N LEU A 486 -0.16 -27.94 -20.70
CA LEU A 486 -0.23 -29.04 -19.72
C LEU A 486 -0.91 -30.30 -20.27
N LYS A 487 -1.52 -30.19 -21.46
CA LYS A 487 -2.35 -31.24 -22.08
C LYS A 487 -3.41 -31.79 -21.12
N SER A 488 -4.06 -30.91 -20.35
CA SER A 488 -5.01 -31.28 -19.30
C SER A 488 -6.03 -30.18 -19.07
N LYS A 489 -7.28 -30.58 -18.84
CA LYS A 489 -8.34 -29.67 -18.38
C LYS A 489 -8.32 -29.44 -16.87
N ASP A 490 -7.71 -30.36 -16.12
CA ASP A 490 -7.46 -30.20 -14.68
C ASP A 490 -6.10 -29.51 -14.51
N LEU A 491 -6.12 -28.18 -14.58
CA LEU A 491 -4.91 -27.35 -14.57
C LEU A 491 -4.22 -27.40 -13.21
N VAL A 492 -4.99 -27.30 -12.12
CA VAL A 492 -4.47 -27.26 -10.75
C VAL A 492 -3.70 -28.54 -10.45
N LYS A 493 -4.32 -29.70 -10.69
CA LYS A 493 -3.69 -30.99 -10.42
C LYS A 493 -2.42 -31.22 -11.25
N GLN A 494 -2.39 -30.78 -12.51
CA GLN A 494 -1.16 -30.91 -13.31
C GLN A 494 -0.06 -29.98 -12.83
N VAL A 495 -0.39 -28.76 -12.39
CA VAL A 495 0.60 -27.85 -11.81
C VAL A 495 1.14 -28.43 -10.50
N GLU A 496 0.28 -28.96 -9.62
CA GLU A 496 0.70 -29.66 -8.40
C GLU A 496 1.65 -30.82 -8.71
N LYS A 497 1.29 -31.67 -9.67
CA LYS A 497 2.12 -32.78 -10.11
C LYS A 497 3.48 -32.31 -10.66
N LEU A 498 3.51 -31.26 -11.48
CA LEU A 498 4.76 -30.69 -11.99
C LEU A 498 5.65 -30.14 -10.87
N LEU A 499 5.05 -29.53 -9.84
CA LEU A 499 5.78 -29.04 -8.67
C LEU A 499 6.36 -30.20 -7.85
N GLU A 500 5.58 -31.27 -7.65
CA GLU A 500 6.03 -32.50 -6.99
C GLU A 500 7.18 -33.17 -7.76
N GLU A 501 7.04 -33.35 -9.08
CA GLU A 501 8.08 -33.92 -9.95
C GLU A 501 9.34 -33.05 -9.94
N ASN A 502 9.21 -31.73 -9.99
CA ASN A 502 10.35 -30.80 -9.95
C ASN A 502 11.11 -30.90 -8.61
N ASN A 503 10.37 -31.02 -7.49
CA ASN A 503 10.97 -31.20 -6.18
C ASN A 503 11.65 -32.57 -6.04
N ALA A 504 11.04 -33.63 -6.57
CA ALA A 504 11.62 -34.97 -6.60
C ALA A 504 12.91 -35.02 -7.44
N LEU A 505 12.90 -34.45 -8.64
CA LEU A 505 14.07 -34.35 -9.51
C LEU A 505 15.19 -33.54 -8.87
N LYS A 506 14.88 -32.43 -8.19
CA LYS A 506 15.88 -31.68 -7.41
C LYS A 506 16.49 -32.51 -6.30
N ALA A 507 15.69 -33.28 -5.57
CA ALA A 507 16.19 -34.16 -4.51
C ALA A 507 17.07 -35.29 -5.07
N GLU A 508 16.68 -35.89 -6.20
CA GLU A 508 17.47 -36.92 -6.89
C GLU A 508 18.80 -36.37 -7.41
N ILE A 509 18.80 -35.17 -8.00
CA ILE A 509 20.04 -34.49 -8.43
C ILE A 509 21.00 -34.30 -7.26
N GLU A 510 20.50 -33.86 -6.09
CA GLU A 510 21.33 -33.69 -4.91
C GLU A 510 21.83 -35.03 -4.32
N ALA A 511 21.03 -36.09 -4.40
CA ALA A 511 21.46 -37.43 -4.01
C ALA A 511 22.59 -37.95 -4.92
N LEU A 512 22.43 -37.81 -6.24
CA LEU A 512 23.43 -38.21 -7.23
C LEU A 512 24.74 -37.42 -7.09
N LYS A 513 24.66 -36.11 -6.81
CA LYS A 513 25.84 -35.30 -6.51
C LYS A 513 26.59 -35.80 -5.28
N LYS A 514 25.87 -36.14 -4.20
CA LYS A 514 26.49 -36.70 -2.98
C LYS A 514 27.13 -38.06 -3.23
N GLU A 515 26.49 -38.93 -4.01
CA GLU A 515 27.06 -40.22 -4.38
C GLU A 515 28.32 -40.05 -5.22
N LYS A 516 28.29 -39.16 -6.21
CA LYS A 516 29.47 -38.81 -7.02
C LYS A 516 30.60 -38.25 -6.16
N ALA A 517 30.30 -37.35 -5.21
CA ALA A 517 31.28 -36.82 -4.27
C ALA A 517 31.96 -37.93 -3.45
N LYS A 518 31.15 -38.86 -2.92
CA LYS A 518 31.65 -40.00 -2.15
C LYS A 518 32.58 -40.89 -2.97
N GLY A 519 32.24 -41.16 -4.24
CA GLY A 519 33.08 -41.89 -5.17
C GLY A 519 34.44 -41.20 -5.41
N GLU A 520 34.43 -39.89 -5.68
CA GLU A 520 35.66 -39.13 -5.88
C GLU A 520 36.53 -39.09 -4.60
N ILE A 521 35.93 -38.95 -3.42
CA ILE A 521 36.67 -39.00 -2.14
C ILE A 521 37.39 -40.33 -1.98
N GLN A 522 36.71 -41.46 -2.25
CA GLN A 522 37.32 -42.79 -2.15
C GLN A 522 38.47 -42.96 -3.15
N ASN A 523 38.30 -42.47 -4.37
CA ASN A 523 39.33 -42.54 -5.41
C ASN A 523 40.54 -41.65 -5.04
N TRP A 524 40.30 -40.38 -4.72
CA TRP A 524 41.36 -39.40 -4.52
C TRP A 524 42.10 -39.53 -3.19
N LYS A 525 41.51 -40.20 -2.20
CA LYS A 525 42.17 -40.49 -0.92
C LYS A 525 43.47 -41.29 -1.08
N ASN A 526 43.60 -42.07 -2.14
CA ASN A 526 44.80 -42.85 -2.43
C ASN A 526 45.82 -42.13 -3.33
N ASP A 527 45.49 -40.94 -3.84
CA ASP A 527 46.29 -40.21 -4.83
C ASP A 527 47.16 -39.09 -4.22
N PHE A 528 47.24 -39.02 -2.89
CA PHE A 528 48.08 -38.04 -2.22
C PHE A 528 49.57 -38.29 -2.48
N LEU A 529 50.29 -37.23 -2.84
CA LEU A 529 51.74 -37.22 -3.02
C LEU A 529 52.42 -36.80 -1.72
N ASP A 530 53.35 -37.62 -1.22
CA ASP A 530 54.20 -37.23 -0.09
C ASP A 530 55.25 -36.20 -0.53
N LYS A 531 55.16 -34.99 0.03
CA LYS A 531 56.03 -33.84 -0.26
C LYS A 531 56.80 -33.41 0.99
N GLY A 532 57.46 -34.38 1.63
CA GLY A 532 58.27 -34.16 2.83
C GLY A 532 57.44 -33.91 4.08
N ASP A 533 57.05 -32.65 4.32
CA ASP A 533 56.34 -32.20 5.52
C ASP A 533 54.82 -32.06 5.35
N LYS A 534 54.29 -32.40 4.17
CA LYS A 534 52.86 -32.45 3.86
C LYS A 534 52.52 -33.54 2.83
N LYS A 535 51.23 -33.87 2.77
CA LYS A 535 50.60 -34.68 1.73
C LYS A 535 49.82 -33.78 0.78
N LEU A 536 50.20 -33.75 -0.49
CA LEU A 536 49.58 -32.89 -1.49
C LEU A 536 48.64 -33.69 -2.39
N LEU A 537 47.41 -33.21 -2.58
CA LEU A 537 46.49 -33.70 -3.59
C LEU A 537 46.14 -32.55 -4.54
N VAL A 538 46.37 -32.74 -5.84
CA VAL A 538 45.94 -31.82 -6.90
C VAL A 538 45.05 -32.60 -7.86
N LYS A 539 43.80 -32.14 -8.04
CA LYS A 539 42.84 -32.79 -8.94
C LYS A 539 42.09 -31.79 -9.79
N ARG A 540 41.82 -32.19 -11.04
CA ARG A 540 40.89 -31.50 -11.93
C ARG A 540 39.57 -32.24 -12.01
N THR A 541 38.46 -31.51 -12.01
CA THR A 541 37.11 -32.06 -12.06
C THR A 541 36.15 -31.11 -12.76
N SER A 542 34.95 -31.59 -13.08
CA SER A 542 33.83 -30.79 -13.60
C SER A 542 32.69 -30.64 -12.58
N LEU A 543 32.98 -30.91 -11.31
CA LEU A 543 32.03 -30.81 -10.20
C LEU A 543 31.79 -29.37 -9.77
N ASP A 544 30.54 -29.05 -9.39
CA ASP A 544 30.18 -27.72 -8.92
C ASP A 544 30.85 -27.38 -7.57
N ALA A 545 30.88 -26.08 -7.24
CA ALA A 545 31.58 -25.57 -6.08
C ALA A 545 31.07 -26.14 -4.74
N GLY A 546 29.78 -26.46 -4.63
CA GLY A 546 29.21 -27.09 -3.43
C GLY A 546 29.76 -28.50 -3.25
N THR A 547 29.68 -29.31 -4.30
CA THR A 547 30.21 -30.68 -4.30
C THR A 547 31.72 -30.72 -4.05
N VAL A 548 32.49 -29.84 -4.71
CA VAL A 548 33.95 -29.75 -4.50
C VAL A 548 34.29 -29.36 -3.07
N LYS A 549 33.55 -28.41 -2.49
CA LYS A 549 33.72 -28.00 -1.10
C LYS A 549 33.56 -29.19 -0.16
N ASP A 550 32.50 -29.98 -0.31
CA ASP A 550 32.25 -31.14 0.54
C ASP A 550 33.39 -32.18 0.43
N ILE A 551 33.87 -32.45 -0.78
CA ILE A 551 35.02 -33.33 -1.01
C ILE A 551 36.27 -32.82 -0.29
N VAL A 552 36.60 -31.53 -0.43
CA VAL A 552 37.79 -30.93 0.20
C VAL A 552 37.69 -30.97 1.72
N PHE A 553 36.53 -30.65 2.30
CA PHE A 553 36.33 -30.70 3.75
C PHE A 553 36.45 -32.12 4.30
N GLN A 554 35.97 -33.12 3.57
CA GLN A 554 36.09 -34.51 4.00
C GLN A 554 37.55 -35.01 3.87
N LEU A 555 38.20 -34.78 2.73
CA LEU A 555 39.59 -35.21 2.51
C LEU A 555 40.57 -34.55 3.50
N LYS A 556 40.45 -33.24 3.75
CA LYS A 556 41.32 -32.53 4.71
C LYS A 556 41.12 -32.97 6.16
N LYS A 557 39.97 -33.57 6.47
CA LYS A 557 39.64 -34.13 7.79
C LYS A 557 40.15 -35.57 7.93
N GLU A 558 40.06 -36.38 6.87
CA GLU A 558 40.43 -37.79 6.90
C GLU A 558 41.93 -38.04 6.68
N VAL A 559 42.64 -37.12 6.03
CA VAL A 559 44.08 -37.23 5.74
C VAL A 559 44.84 -36.18 6.54
N PRO A 560 45.59 -36.56 7.60
CA PRO A 560 46.44 -35.64 8.35
C PRO A 560 47.55 -35.03 7.48
N GLN A 561 48.03 -33.84 7.87
CA GLN A 561 49.07 -33.08 7.17
C GLN A 561 48.76 -32.86 5.68
N SER A 562 47.50 -32.70 5.31
CA SER A 562 47.09 -32.62 3.91
C SER A 562 46.88 -31.19 3.40
N VAL A 563 47.32 -30.96 2.17
CA VAL A 563 46.95 -29.80 1.34
C VAL A 563 46.23 -30.33 0.11
N VAL A 564 44.96 -29.95 -0.04
CA VAL A 564 44.10 -30.39 -1.14
C VAL A 564 43.83 -29.19 -2.04
N VAL A 565 44.14 -29.32 -3.33
CA VAL A 565 43.87 -28.30 -4.35
C VAL A 565 43.00 -28.93 -5.44
N ILE A 566 41.80 -28.40 -5.62
CA ILE A 566 40.85 -28.87 -6.64
C ILE A 566 40.58 -27.76 -7.63
N LEU A 567 40.79 -28.09 -8.90
CA LEU A 567 40.53 -27.24 -10.06
C LEU A 567 39.23 -27.73 -10.71
N SER A 568 38.23 -26.85 -10.82
CA SER A 568 36.96 -27.17 -11.46
C SER A 568 36.70 -26.32 -12.69
N ASP A 569 36.18 -26.94 -13.75
CA ASP A 569 35.65 -26.29 -14.95
C ASP A 569 34.12 -26.41 -15.07
N ALA A 570 33.43 -26.66 -13.96
CA ALA A 570 31.97 -26.78 -13.92
C ALA A 570 31.28 -25.55 -14.53
N GLY A 571 30.43 -25.81 -15.53
CA GLY A 571 29.67 -24.75 -16.22
C GLY A 571 30.55 -23.74 -16.98
N GLU A 572 31.69 -24.19 -17.51
CA GLU A 572 32.65 -23.38 -18.27
C GLU A 572 33.24 -22.20 -17.46
N LYS A 573 33.31 -22.34 -16.13
CA LYS A 573 33.91 -21.34 -15.25
C LYS A 573 35.07 -21.96 -14.46
N PRO A 574 36.30 -21.39 -14.55
CA PRO A 574 37.43 -21.90 -13.82
C PRO A 574 37.29 -21.53 -12.34
N MET A 575 37.30 -22.55 -11.49
CA MET A 575 37.20 -22.43 -10.05
C MET A 575 38.35 -23.19 -9.39
N LEU A 576 38.89 -22.62 -8.32
CA LEU A 576 39.93 -23.23 -7.50
C LEU A 576 39.41 -23.35 -6.08
N THR A 577 39.60 -24.51 -5.47
CA THR A 577 39.31 -24.75 -4.06
C THR A 577 40.54 -25.32 -3.38
N VAL A 578 40.95 -24.72 -2.27
CA VAL A 578 42.08 -25.18 -1.47
C VAL A 578 41.60 -25.51 -0.07
N GLY A 579 41.94 -26.69 0.42
CA GLY A 579 41.76 -27.09 1.81
C GLY A 579 43.08 -27.48 2.45
N VAL A 580 43.25 -27.08 3.70
CA VAL A 580 44.40 -27.47 4.53
C VAL A 580 43.88 -28.17 5.78
N SER A 581 44.53 -29.27 6.19
CA SER A 581 44.18 -29.96 7.43
C SER A 581 44.60 -29.15 8.66
N ALA A 582 43.80 -29.23 9.72
CA ALA A 582 43.90 -28.34 10.89
C ALA A 582 45.28 -28.37 11.58
N ASP A 583 46.00 -29.49 11.49
CA ASP A 583 47.31 -29.74 12.10
C ASP A 583 48.47 -29.00 11.41
N ILE A 584 48.25 -28.40 10.24
CA ILE A 584 49.30 -27.68 9.48
C ILE A 584 48.85 -26.28 8.99
N GLU A 585 47.72 -25.76 9.46
CA GLU A 585 47.17 -24.45 9.03
C GLU A 585 48.11 -23.27 9.38
N ASP A 586 48.89 -23.40 10.46
CA ASP A 586 49.89 -22.39 10.86
C ASP A 586 51.08 -22.31 9.89
N LYS A 587 51.31 -23.37 9.12
CA LYS A 587 52.42 -23.50 8.16
C LYS A 587 51.98 -23.31 6.72
N TYR A 588 50.76 -23.74 6.38
CA TYR A 588 50.17 -23.62 5.05
C TYR A 588 48.82 -22.94 5.12
N HIS A 589 48.69 -21.77 4.51
CA HIS A 589 47.47 -20.98 4.57
C HIS A 589 46.68 -21.09 3.26
N ALA A 590 45.51 -21.75 3.29
CA ALA A 590 44.65 -21.98 2.12
C ALA A 590 44.33 -20.68 1.36
N GLY A 591 44.00 -19.60 2.09
CA GLY A 591 43.75 -18.28 1.50
C GLY A 591 44.93 -17.68 0.71
N ASN A 592 46.17 -17.95 1.09
CA ASN A 592 47.36 -17.46 0.38
C ASN A 592 47.64 -18.32 -0.85
N ILE A 593 47.52 -19.64 -0.71
CA ILE A 593 47.69 -20.60 -1.79
C ILE A 593 46.67 -20.34 -2.90
N VAL A 594 45.39 -20.19 -2.56
CA VAL A 594 44.36 -19.96 -3.58
C VAL A 594 44.54 -18.63 -4.29
N LYS A 595 44.98 -17.56 -3.59
CA LYS A 595 45.25 -16.25 -4.19
C LYS A 595 46.39 -16.31 -5.20
N ASP A 596 47.41 -17.12 -4.94
CA ASP A 596 48.53 -17.23 -5.85
C ASP A 596 48.21 -18.09 -7.09
N LEU A 597 47.45 -19.17 -6.91
CA LEU A 597 46.95 -20.00 -8.02
C LEU A 597 45.90 -19.26 -8.86
N ALA A 598 45.06 -18.42 -8.24
CA ALA A 598 44.00 -17.67 -8.93
C ALA A 598 44.52 -16.71 -10.01
N LYS A 599 45.77 -16.25 -9.92
CA LYS A 599 46.39 -15.39 -10.93
C LYS A 599 46.44 -16.06 -12.30
N GLU A 600 46.67 -17.38 -12.33
CA GLU A 600 46.78 -18.16 -13.57
C GLU A 600 45.45 -18.23 -14.33
N ILE A 601 44.33 -18.22 -13.60
CA ILE A 601 42.97 -18.21 -14.18
C ILE A 601 42.37 -16.79 -14.31
N GLN A 602 43.19 -15.75 -14.13
CA GLN A 602 42.77 -14.34 -14.10
C GLN A 602 41.62 -14.11 -13.11
N GLY A 603 41.74 -14.73 -11.94
CA GLY A 603 40.72 -14.80 -10.92
C GLY A 603 41.09 -14.12 -9.62
N GLY A 604 40.08 -14.01 -8.76
CA GLY A 604 40.19 -13.50 -7.40
C GLY A 604 39.52 -14.44 -6.43
N GLY A 605 40.06 -14.53 -5.21
CA GLY A 605 39.55 -15.43 -4.19
C GLY A 605 40.06 -15.12 -2.80
N GLY A 606 39.48 -15.82 -1.83
CA GLY A 606 39.75 -15.60 -0.42
C GLY A 606 39.16 -16.72 0.43
N GLY A 607 39.62 -16.78 1.67
CA GLY A 607 39.20 -17.78 2.63
C GLY A 607 40.04 -17.69 3.89
N ASN A 608 39.77 -18.60 4.81
CA ASN A 608 40.49 -18.71 6.07
C ASN A 608 41.74 -19.60 5.91
N PRO A 609 42.55 -19.79 6.96
CA PRO A 609 43.74 -20.64 6.89
C PRO A 609 43.45 -22.08 6.44
N GLY A 610 42.32 -22.65 6.86
CA GLY A 610 41.95 -24.04 6.55
C GLY A 610 41.19 -24.27 5.24
N PHE A 611 40.58 -23.26 4.64
CA PHE A 611 39.76 -23.40 3.44
C PHE A 611 39.63 -22.09 2.67
N ALA A 612 39.83 -22.13 1.36
CA ALA A 612 39.65 -20.97 0.50
C ALA A 612 39.24 -21.35 -0.92
N THR A 613 38.56 -20.42 -1.59
CA THR A 613 38.10 -20.60 -2.97
C THR A 613 38.43 -19.37 -3.81
N ALA A 614 38.65 -19.57 -5.11
CA ALA A 614 38.78 -18.51 -6.10
C ALA A 614 38.02 -18.86 -7.37
N GLY A 615 37.50 -17.84 -8.04
CA GLY A 615 36.92 -17.96 -9.38
C GLY A 615 37.65 -17.06 -10.37
N GLY A 616 37.73 -17.47 -11.62
CA GLY A 616 38.43 -16.74 -12.68
C GLY A 616 37.65 -16.63 -13.98
N LYS A 617 38.27 -16.00 -14.98
CA LYS A 617 37.70 -15.83 -16.32
C LYS A 617 38.41 -16.65 -17.40
N ASN A 618 39.61 -17.17 -17.11
CA ASN A 618 40.45 -17.88 -18.06
C ASN A 618 40.44 -19.40 -17.79
N LEU A 619 39.64 -20.15 -18.55
CA LEU A 619 39.57 -21.62 -18.48
C LEU A 619 40.90 -22.30 -18.81
N ASP A 620 41.60 -21.83 -19.84
CA ASP A 620 42.90 -22.39 -20.26
C ASP A 620 43.98 -22.21 -19.19
N GLY A 621 43.80 -21.21 -18.31
CA GLY A 621 44.63 -20.96 -17.15
C GLY A 621 44.63 -22.10 -16.12
N LEU A 622 43.63 -23.00 -16.13
CA LEU A 622 43.57 -24.14 -15.21
C LEU A 622 44.76 -25.08 -15.38
N ALA A 623 45.27 -25.26 -16.61
CA ALA A 623 46.44 -26.10 -16.86
C ALA A 623 47.72 -25.52 -16.22
N ASN A 624 47.86 -24.21 -16.20
CA ASN A 624 48.98 -23.52 -15.54
C ASN A 624 48.82 -23.55 -14.02
N ALA A 625 47.60 -23.30 -13.52
CA ALA A 625 47.27 -23.42 -12.11
C ALA A 625 47.53 -24.83 -11.56
N GLU A 626 47.21 -25.88 -12.32
CA GLU A 626 47.45 -27.27 -11.94
C GLU A 626 48.94 -27.59 -11.81
N LYS A 627 49.76 -27.18 -12.80
CA LYS A 627 51.23 -27.33 -12.73
C LYS A 627 51.81 -26.62 -11.52
N LYS A 628 51.40 -25.38 -11.30
CA LYS A 628 51.85 -24.56 -10.16
C LYS A 628 51.40 -25.16 -8.82
N ALA A 629 50.20 -25.74 -8.76
CA ALA A 629 49.73 -26.43 -7.57
C ALA A 629 50.54 -27.70 -7.25
N LEU A 630 51.04 -28.43 -8.26
CA LEU A 630 51.89 -29.62 -8.08
C LEU A 630 53.31 -29.30 -7.57
N GLU A 631 53.74 -28.05 -7.69
CA GLU A 631 55.04 -27.54 -7.20
C GLU A 631 55.02 -27.11 -5.73
N LEU A 632 53.82 -26.98 -5.13
CA LEU A 632 53.65 -26.73 -3.69
C LEU A 632 54.37 -27.80 -2.86
#